data_AF-A0AAD7Z5C7-F1
#
_entry.id   AF-A0AAD7Z5C7-F1
#
_cell.length_a   1.000
_cell.length_b   1.000
_cell.length_c   1.000
_cell.angle_alpha   90.00
_cell.angle_beta   90.00
_cell.angle_gamma   90.00
#
_symmetry.space_group_name_H-M   'P 1'
#
loop_
_entity.id
_entity.type
_entity.pdbx_description
1 polymer ?
#
loop_
_entity_poly.entity_id
_entity_poly.type
_entity_poly.pdbx_seq_one_letter_code
_entity_poly.pdbx_strand_id
1 'polypeptide(L)' 'IVRDAEKLAMRMNHRGACACDNDTGDGAGVLTAIPHTYYAQELSIQVSGLGNNEYGHDMFHTEKGTNIQ' A
#
# COMPACT_ATOMS: atom_id res chain seq x y z
N ILE A 1 -14.88 -1.31 -4.65
CA ILE A 1 -13.87 -2.38 -4.53
C ILE A 1 -12.92 -2.12 -3.35
N VAL A 2 -11.96 -1.19 -3.41
CA VAL A 2 -11.01 -0.98 -2.29
C VAL A 2 -11.71 -0.64 -0.96
N ARG A 3 -12.69 0.28 -0.99
CA ARG A 3 -13.55 0.59 0.18
C ARG A 3 -14.39 -0.59 0.67
N ASP A 4 -14.68 -1.55 -0.19
CA ASP A 4 -15.42 -2.75 0.21
C ASP A 4 -14.49 -3.77 0.86
N ALA A 5 -13.25 -3.89 0.35
CA ALA A 5 -12.20 -4.68 0.98
C ALA A 5 -11.88 -4.18 2.40
N GLU A 6 -11.85 -2.85 2.61
CA GLU A 6 -11.71 -2.23 3.94
C GLU A 6 -12.85 -2.66 4.88
N LYS A 7 -14.11 -2.55 4.42
CA LYS A 7 -15.27 -2.99 5.22
C LYS A 7 -15.22 -4.48 5.56
N LEU A 8 -14.76 -5.31 4.62
CA LEU A 8 -14.59 -6.75 4.85
C LEU A 8 -13.48 -7.00 5.88
N ALA A 9 -12.34 -6.32 5.78
CA ALA A 9 -11.25 -6.43 6.75
C ALA A 9 -11.70 -6.03 8.16
N MET A 10 -12.44 -4.91 8.31
CA MET A 10 -13.00 -4.50 9.60
C MET A 10 -13.94 -5.54 10.20
N ARG A 11 -14.77 -6.20 9.37
CA ARG A 11 -15.67 -7.27 9.83
C ARG A 11 -14.92 -8.52 10.30
N MET A 12 -13.68 -8.69 9.88
CA MET A 12 -12.81 -9.80 10.28
C MET A 12 -11.96 -9.49 11.52
N ASN A 13 -12.14 -8.33 12.16
CA ASN A 13 -11.36 -7.95 13.34
C ASN A 13 -11.39 -9.00 14.47
N HIS A 14 -12.54 -9.67 14.66
CA HIS A 14 -12.70 -10.75 15.64
C HIS A 14 -11.84 -12.01 15.38
N ARG A 15 -11.17 -12.07 14.22
CA ARG A 15 -10.28 -13.18 13.82
C ARG A 15 -8.81 -12.80 13.81
N GLY A 16 -8.49 -11.53 14.08
CA GLY A 16 -7.11 -11.13 14.32
C GLY A 16 -6.71 -11.52 15.74
N ALA A 17 -5.44 -11.87 15.94
CA ALA A 17 -4.91 -11.81 17.30
C ALA A 17 -4.69 -10.34 17.67
N CYS A 18 -5.05 -10.00 18.90
CA CYS A 18 -4.79 -8.68 19.48
C CYS A 18 -3.48 -8.75 20.27
N ALA A 19 -2.68 -7.71 20.14
CA ALA A 19 -1.61 -7.45 21.09
C ALA A 19 -2.19 -6.95 22.43
N CYS A 20 -1.32 -6.76 23.42
CA CYS A 20 -1.71 -6.28 24.76
C CYS A 20 -2.07 -4.77 24.78
N ASP A 21 -1.81 -4.04 23.69
CA ASP A 21 -2.23 -2.66 23.51
C ASP A 21 -3.32 -2.56 22.43
N ASN A 22 -4.03 -1.43 22.42
CA ASN A 22 -5.15 -1.20 21.49
C ASN A 22 -4.68 -0.65 20.13
N ASP A 23 -3.35 -0.52 19.94
CA ASP A 23 -2.74 0.15 18.80
C ASP A 23 -2.04 -0.84 17.85
N THR A 24 -1.78 -2.07 18.30
CA THR A 24 -1.06 -3.10 17.53
C THR A 24 -1.88 -4.39 17.34
N GLY A 25 -1.59 -5.08 16.24
CA GLY A 25 -2.16 -6.38 15.91
C GLY A 25 -1.23 -7.15 14.99
N ASP A 26 -1.55 -8.42 14.72
CA ASP A 26 -0.65 -9.33 14.01
C ASP A 26 -0.41 -8.98 12.53
N GLY A 27 -1.31 -8.18 11.93
CA GLY A 27 -1.20 -7.68 10.56
C GLY A 27 -2.44 -7.91 9.70
N ALA A 28 -2.66 -7.01 8.75
CA ALA A 28 -3.71 -7.11 7.73
C ALA A 28 -3.23 -6.46 6.42
N GLY A 29 -3.76 -6.90 5.27
CA GLY A 29 -3.38 -6.36 3.97
C GLY A 29 -4.42 -6.60 2.89
N VAL A 30 -4.33 -5.84 1.79
CA VAL A 30 -5.18 -5.98 0.61
C VAL A 30 -4.33 -5.92 -0.66
N LEU A 31 -4.55 -6.86 -1.57
CA LEU A 31 -3.98 -6.81 -2.91
C LEU A 31 -4.91 -6.01 -3.82
N THR A 32 -4.37 -5.04 -4.56
CA THR A 32 -5.14 -4.19 -5.48
C THR A 32 -4.41 -4.06 -6.82
N ALA A 33 -5.13 -3.61 -7.85
CA ALA A 33 -4.49 -3.21 -9.11
C ALA A 33 -3.61 -1.98 -8.88
N ILE A 34 -2.57 -1.81 -9.70
CA ILE A 34 -1.70 -0.63 -9.67
C ILE A 34 -2.57 0.63 -9.92
N PRO A 35 -2.56 1.63 -9.02
CA PRO A 35 -3.35 2.85 -9.17
C PRO A 35 -2.73 3.77 -10.22
N HIS A 36 -2.93 3.45 -11.50
CA HIS A 36 -2.17 4.06 -12.58
C HIS A 36 -2.25 5.59 -12.63
N THR A 37 -3.46 6.14 -12.47
CA THR A 37 -3.70 7.58 -12.47
C THR A 37 -2.92 8.30 -11.38
N TYR A 38 -2.83 7.70 -10.19
CA TYR A 38 -2.11 8.29 -9.06
C TYR A 38 -0.60 8.34 -9.33
N TYR A 39 0.00 7.23 -9.75
CA TYR A 39 1.44 7.20 -10.04
C TYR A 39 1.82 8.05 -11.24
N ALA A 40 1.01 8.09 -12.30
CA ALA A 40 1.26 8.96 -13.44
C ALA A 40 1.26 10.45 -13.03
N GLN A 41 0.35 10.86 -12.14
CA GLN A 41 0.32 12.23 -11.61
C GLN A 41 1.57 12.56 -10.79
N GLU A 42 1.94 11.72 -9.82
CA GLU A 42 3.12 11.93 -8.98
C GLU A 42 4.43 11.93 -9.79
N LEU A 43 4.59 10.99 -10.72
CA LEU A 43 5.78 10.89 -11.56
C LEU A 43 5.91 12.06 -12.53
N SER A 44 4.80 12.61 -13.03
CA SER A 44 4.84 13.77 -13.93
C SER A 44 5.45 15.03 -13.30
N ILE A 45 5.45 15.11 -11.96
CA ILE A 45 6.07 16.20 -11.20
C ILE A 45 7.60 16.03 -11.13
N GLN A 46 8.08 14.77 -11.09
CA GLN A 46 9.48 14.44 -10.80
C GLN A 46 10.30 14.10 -12.05
N VAL A 47 9.66 13.49 -13.06
CA VAL A 47 10.30 12.98 -14.27
C VAL A 47 9.48 13.39 -15.48
N SER A 48 10.06 14.24 -16.33
CA SER A 48 9.44 14.63 -17.60
C SER A 48 9.65 13.54 -18.65
N GLY A 49 8.59 13.18 -19.37
CA GLY A 49 8.67 12.29 -20.54
C GLY A 49 8.43 10.81 -20.28
N LEU A 50 7.95 10.40 -19.11
CA LEU A 50 7.43 9.04 -18.93
C LEU A 50 6.15 8.87 -19.75
N GLY A 51 6.16 7.91 -20.67
CA GLY A 51 4.99 7.54 -21.44
C GLY A 51 3.88 6.98 -20.55
N ASN A 52 2.67 6.88 -21.12
CA ASN A 52 1.50 6.36 -20.42
C ASN A 52 1.77 4.94 -19.89
N ASN A 53 1.98 4.82 -18.57
CA ASN A 53 2.19 3.56 -17.84
C ASN A 53 3.55 2.87 -18.05
N GLU A 54 4.60 3.60 -18.43
CA GLU A 54 5.96 3.06 -18.52
C GLU A 54 6.68 3.07 -17.16
N TYR A 55 6.12 2.36 -16.17
CA TYR A 55 6.74 2.22 -14.86
C TYR A 55 6.37 0.89 -14.18
N GLY A 56 7.29 0.38 -13.36
CA GLY A 56 7.05 -0.74 -12.45
C GLY A 56 6.60 -0.23 -11.09
N HIS A 57 5.83 -1.05 -10.37
CA HIS A 57 5.50 -0.84 -8.97
C HIS A 57 5.90 -2.08 -8.17
N ASP A 58 6.67 -1.88 -7.10
CA ASP A 58 7.02 -2.91 -6.15
C ASP A 58 6.93 -2.38 -4.71
N MET A 59 6.56 -3.24 -3.77
CA MET A 59 6.43 -2.91 -2.36
C MET A 59 7.41 -3.78 -1.56
N PHE A 60 8.49 -3.16 -1.10
CA PHE A 60 9.51 -3.84 -0.31
C PHE A 60 9.47 -3.42 1.15
N HIS A 61 9.81 -4.37 2.03
CA HIS A 61 10.13 -4.08 3.41
C HIS A 61 11.64 -3.84 3.54
N THR A 62 12.03 -2.73 4.17
CA THR A 62 13.43 -2.43 4.49
C THR A 62 13.58 -2.12 5.98
N GLU A 63 14.79 -2.27 6.50
CA GLU A 63 15.09 -1.84 7.86
C GLU A 63 14.90 -0.32 8.02
N LYS A 64 14.51 0.08 9.22
CA LYS A 64 14.32 1.50 9.52
C LYS A 64 15.68 2.22 9.48
N GLY A 65 15.78 3.27 8.65
CA GLY A 65 17.01 4.05 8.49
C GLY A 65 17.90 3.58 7.34
N THR A 66 17.50 2.54 6.59
CA THR A 66 18.13 2.21 5.31
C THR A 66 17.96 3.37 4.33
N ASN A 67 19.07 3.88 3.78
CA ASN A 67 19.03 4.84 2.69
C ASN A 67 18.87 4.05 1.39
N ILE A 68 17.72 4.20 0.75
CA ILE A 68 17.43 3.58 -0.54
C ILE A 68 17.80 4.63 -1.60
N GLN A 69 18.88 4.38 -2.33
CA GLN A 69 19.31 5.20 -3.48
C GLN A 69 18.61 4.73 -4.75
#